data_AF-A0A925XUW5-F1
#
_entry.id   AF-A0A925XUW5-F1
#
_cell.length_a   1.000
_cell.length_b   1.000
_cell.length_c   1.000
_cell.angle_alpha   90.00
_cell.angle_beta   90.00
_cell.angle_gamma   90.00
#
_symmetry.space_group_name_H-M   'P 1'
#
loop_
_entity.id
_entity.type
_entity.pdbx_description
1 polymer ?
#
loop_
_entity_poly.entity_id
_entity_poly.type
_entity_poly.pdbx_seq_one_letter_code
_entity_poly.pdbx_strand_id
1 'polypeptide(L)'
;MLKQQLFANLRTAKQQSGRLHKGAIIGVGQVGMACAYAMLIQNTFDELVLTDVNQLKLEGEVMDLMHGIPFVEPTQVKAGTIKDCQGADIVVITAGAKQRPGETRLDLVQRNAQIFQQLIPELVQSCPDAVYLVVSNPVDITTYLTLKLSGLPPARVIGSGTLLDTARFRT
;
A
#
# COMPACT_ATOMS: atom_id res chain seq x y z
N MET A 1 8.86 -29.56 -16.91
CA MET A 1 9.46 -30.87 -16.59
C MET A 1 10.46 -30.78 -15.43
N LEU A 2 11.49 -29.91 -15.48
CA LEU A 2 12.53 -29.79 -14.44
C LEU A 2 12.01 -29.35 -13.05
N LYS A 3 11.14 -28.33 -12.98
CA LYS A 3 10.54 -27.84 -11.72
C LYS A 3 9.74 -28.93 -10.98
N GLN A 4 9.04 -29.79 -11.72
CA GLN A 4 8.28 -30.90 -11.14
C GLN A 4 9.18 -32.03 -10.64
N GLN A 5 10.29 -32.32 -11.34
CA GLN A 5 11.27 -33.31 -10.91
C GLN A 5 12.05 -32.85 -9.65
N LEU A 6 12.41 -31.57 -9.57
CA LEU A 6 13.19 -31.03 -8.46
C LEU A 6 12.38 -30.94 -7.14
N PHE A 7 11.08 -30.67 -7.25
CA PHE A 7 10.21 -30.41 -6.10
C PHE A 7 9.19 -31.53 -5.80
N ALA A 8 9.33 -32.70 -6.45
CA ALA A 8 8.43 -33.84 -6.25
C ALA A 8 8.31 -34.29 -4.78
N ASN A 9 9.37 -34.07 -3.97
CA ASN A 9 9.46 -34.54 -2.59
C ASN A 9 9.19 -33.46 -1.52
N LEU A 10 8.93 -32.20 -1.90
CA LEU A 10 8.69 -31.12 -0.92
C LEU A 10 7.24 -31.00 -0.45
N ARG A 11 6.30 -31.72 -1.07
CA ARG A 11 4.87 -31.70 -0.68
C ARG A 11 4.60 -32.34 0.69
N THR A 12 5.58 -33.04 1.27
CA THR A 12 5.48 -33.74 2.56
C THR A 12 6.04 -32.95 3.75
N ALA A 13 6.74 -31.84 3.54
CA ALA A 13 7.11 -30.93 4.63
C ALA A 13 5.87 -30.12 5.01
N LYS A 14 5.36 -30.33 6.23
CA LYS A 14 4.23 -29.54 6.80
C LYS A 14 4.44 -28.06 6.50
N GLN A 15 3.59 -27.49 5.64
CA GLN A 15 3.40 -26.04 5.59
C GLN A 15 3.09 -25.60 7.02
N GLN A 16 3.97 -24.79 7.61
CA GLN A 16 3.62 -24.11 8.85
C GLN A 16 2.40 -23.24 8.53
N SER A 17 1.29 -23.59 9.17
CA SER A 17 -0.06 -23.08 8.94
C SER A 17 -0.24 -21.67 9.52
N GLY A 18 0.61 -20.73 9.13
CA GLY A 18 0.43 -19.30 9.39
C GLY A 18 -0.27 -18.65 8.19
N ARG A 19 -1.26 -17.78 8.45
CA ARG A 19 -1.79 -16.91 7.39
C ARG A 19 -0.68 -15.94 6.98
N LEU A 20 -0.38 -15.86 5.69
CA LEU A 20 0.59 -14.92 5.15
C LEU A 20 0.15 -13.48 5.44
N HIS A 21 1.10 -12.63 5.83
CA HIS A 21 0.89 -11.21 6.03
C HIS A 21 0.95 -10.48 4.69
N LYS A 22 -0.11 -9.73 4.39
CA LYS A 22 -0.24 -9.06 3.09
C LYS A 22 -0.39 -7.55 3.24
N GLY A 23 0.48 -6.81 2.57
CA GLY A 23 0.42 -5.37 2.46
C GLY A 23 -0.07 -4.92 1.09
N ALA A 24 -0.78 -3.78 1.04
CA ALA A 24 -1.11 -3.09 -0.19
C ALA A 24 -0.69 -1.62 -0.12
N ILE A 25 -0.02 -1.12 -1.15
CA ILE A 25 0.34 0.30 -1.29
C ILE A 25 -0.39 0.88 -2.49
N ILE A 26 -1.16 1.92 -2.22
CA ILE A 26 -1.93 2.66 -3.23
C ILE A 26 -1.19 3.95 -3.55
N GLY A 27 -0.65 4.03 -4.76
CA GLY A 27 0.22 5.09 -5.25
C GLY A 27 1.69 4.71 -5.21
N VAL A 28 2.36 4.72 -6.37
CA VAL A 28 3.81 4.47 -6.52
C VAL A 28 4.57 5.78 -6.79
N GLY A 29 4.16 6.84 -6.08
CA GLY A 29 4.94 8.07 -5.96
C GLY A 29 6.20 7.86 -5.10
N GLN A 30 6.97 8.92 -4.89
CA GLN A 30 8.18 8.84 -4.05
C GLN A 30 7.88 8.33 -2.63
N VAL A 31 6.75 8.74 -2.05
CA VAL A 31 6.32 8.28 -0.72
C VAL A 31 5.98 6.80 -0.73
N GLY A 32 5.14 6.35 -1.66
CA GLY A 32 4.77 4.93 -1.77
C GLY A 32 5.97 4.03 -2.00
N MET A 33 6.92 4.44 -2.85
CA MET A 33 8.14 3.68 -3.09
C MET A 33 9.08 3.66 -1.89
N ALA A 34 9.23 4.78 -1.17
CA ALA A 34 10.00 4.80 0.07
C ALA A 34 9.39 3.87 1.14
N CYS A 35 8.06 3.83 1.25
CA CYS A 35 7.36 2.89 2.11
C CYS A 35 7.60 1.44 1.68
N ALA A 36 7.43 1.12 0.39
CA ALA A 36 7.62 -0.22 -0.14
C ALA A 36 9.04 -0.72 0.12
N TYR A 37 10.05 0.11 -0.19
CA TYR A 37 11.45 -0.20 0.02
C TYR A 37 11.78 -0.45 1.50
N ALA A 38 11.32 0.42 2.39
CA ALA A 38 11.52 0.25 3.83
C ALA A 38 10.86 -1.04 4.36
N MET A 39 9.64 -1.36 3.92
CA MET A 39 8.92 -2.57 4.31
C MET A 39 9.60 -3.85 3.81
N LEU A 40 10.24 -3.81 2.64
CA LEU A 40 11.01 -4.94 2.12
C LEU A 40 12.26 -5.19 2.95
N ILE A 41 13.03 -4.15 3.26
CA ILE A 41 14.23 -4.28 4.10
C ILE A 41 13.88 -4.76 5.51
N GLN A 42 12.74 -4.32 6.04
CA GLN A 42 12.26 -4.69 7.38
C GLN A 42 11.57 -6.06 7.43
N ASN A 43 11.42 -6.74 6.29
CA ASN A 43 10.68 -8.01 6.18
C ASN A 43 9.26 -7.93 6.79
N THR A 44 8.52 -6.86 6.46
CA THR A 44 7.23 -6.55 7.09
C THR A 44 6.08 -7.45 6.62
N PHE A 45 6.10 -7.87 5.35
CA PHE A 45 5.01 -8.64 4.72
C PHE A 45 5.55 -9.80 3.88
N ASP A 46 4.80 -10.89 3.81
CA ASP A 46 5.09 -12.01 2.91
C ASP A 46 4.68 -11.67 1.45
N GLU A 47 3.62 -10.88 1.28
CA GLU A 47 3.13 -10.38 0.00
C GLU A 47 2.91 -8.86 0.04
N LEU A 48 3.45 -8.13 -0.94
CA LEU A 48 3.28 -6.70 -1.09
C LEU A 48 2.73 -6.35 -2.48
N VAL A 49 1.53 -5.78 -2.51
CA VAL A 49 0.85 -5.37 -3.74
C VAL A 49 0.98 -3.86 -3.92
N LEU A 50 1.57 -3.43 -5.03
CA LEU A 50 1.63 -2.02 -5.41
C LEU A 50 0.58 -1.75 -6.49
N THR A 51 -0.11 -0.62 -6.37
CA THR A 51 -1.11 -0.18 -7.36
C THR A 51 -0.90 1.29 -7.68
N ASP A 52 -1.07 1.67 -8.94
CA ASP A 52 -1.08 3.06 -9.39
C ASP A 52 -1.89 3.19 -10.68
N VAL A 53 -2.39 4.38 -10.97
CA VAL A 53 -3.07 4.67 -12.24
C VAL A 53 -2.09 4.68 -13.42
N ASN A 54 -0.82 5.00 -13.17
CA ASN A 54 0.24 4.94 -14.16
C ASN A 54 0.86 3.52 -14.20
N GLN A 55 0.31 2.66 -15.06
CA GLN A 55 0.73 1.26 -15.19
C GLN A 55 2.19 1.10 -15.62
N LEU A 56 2.67 1.90 -16.58
CA LEU A 56 4.06 1.82 -17.02
C LEU A 56 5.03 2.13 -15.88
N LYS A 57 4.70 3.15 -15.07
CA LYS A 57 5.49 3.46 -13.88
C LYS A 57 5.42 2.33 -12.86
N LEU A 58 4.22 1.84 -12.56
CA LEU A 58 3.99 0.76 -11.60
C LEU A 58 4.82 -0.49 -11.93
N GLU A 59 4.77 -0.94 -13.18
CA GLU A 59 5.53 -2.10 -13.64
C GLU A 59 7.04 -1.90 -13.50
N GLY A 60 7.55 -0.72 -13.89
CA GLY A 60 8.97 -0.39 -13.78
C GLY A 60 9.46 -0.37 -12.34
N GLU A 61 8.71 0.27 -11.44
CA GLU A 61 9.05 0.37 -10.02
C GLU A 61 8.99 -1.00 -9.32
N VAL A 62 7.99 -1.83 -9.64
CA VAL A 62 7.91 -3.20 -9.10
C VAL A 62 9.05 -4.07 -9.61
N MET A 63 9.40 -3.97 -10.90
CA MET A 63 10.52 -4.71 -11.47
C MET A 63 11.84 -4.36 -10.76
N ASP A 64 12.06 -3.09 -10.46
CA ASP A 64 13.24 -2.64 -9.72
C ASP A 64 13.30 -3.26 -8.30
N LEU A 65 12.17 -3.24 -7.57
CA LEU A 65 12.07 -3.92 -6.28
C LEU A 65 12.30 -5.43 -6.39
N MET A 66 11.75 -6.08 -7.42
CA MET A 66 11.93 -7.52 -7.65
C MET A 66 13.39 -7.90 -7.93
N HIS A 67 14.14 -7.07 -8.65
CA HIS A 67 15.58 -7.27 -8.84
C HIS A 67 16.37 -7.14 -7.52
N GLY A 68 15.82 -6.42 -6.54
CA GLY A 68 16.36 -6.29 -5.19
C GLY A 68 16.06 -7.46 -4.24
N ILE A 69 15.05 -8.29 -4.53
CA ILE A 69 14.60 -9.38 -3.63
C ILE A 69 15.70 -10.36 -3.22
N PRO A 70 16.65 -10.77 -4.10
CA PRO A 70 17.74 -11.66 -3.69
C PRO A 70 18.64 -11.14 -2.57
N PHE A 71 18.57 -9.85 -2.24
CA PHE A 71 19.38 -9.20 -1.20
C PHE A 71 18.63 -8.99 0.13
N VAL A 72 17.36 -9.35 0.20
CA VAL A 72 16.51 -9.21 1.40
C VAL A 72 15.76 -10.52 1.68
N GLU A 73 14.98 -10.55 2.76
CA GLU A 73 14.12 -11.69 3.03
C GLU A 73 13.07 -11.88 1.93
N PRO A 74 12.71 -13.12 1.56
CA PRO A 74 11.80 -13.37 0.45
C PRO A 74 10.42 -12.75 0.67
N THR A 75 10.11 -11.70 -0.08
CA THR A 75 8.76 -11.09 -0.16
C THR A 75 8.23 -11.21 -1.58
N GLN A 76 6.97 -11.62 -1.74
CA GLN A 76 6.30 -11.59 -3.03
C GLN A 76 5.83 -10.16 -3.35
N VAL A 77 6.58 -9.44 -4.18
CA VAL A 77 6.19 -8.10 -4.66
C VAL A 77 5.50 -8.21 -6.00
N LYS A 78 4.37 -7.51 -6.17
CA LYS A 78 3.64 -7.52 -7.43
C LYS A 78 3.03 -6.16 -7.77
N ALA A 79 3.03 -5.85 -9.07
CA ALA A 79 2.21 -4.81 -9.66
C ALA A 79 0.79 -5.36 -9.80
N GLY A 80 -0.21 -4.62 -9.34
CA GLY A 80 -1.58 -5.10 -9.33
C GLY A 80 -2.62 -4.00 -9.43
N THR A 81 -3.86 -4.46 -9.47
CA THR A 81 -5.08 -3.65 -9.35
C THR A 81 -5.60 -3.71 -7.92
N ILE A 82 -6.64 -2.92 -7.61
CA ILE A 82 -7.29 -2.97 -6.29
C ILE A 82 -7.85 -4.36 -5.96
N LYS A 83 -8.27 -5.14 -6.97
CA LYS A 83 -8.71 -6.53 -6.77
C LYS A 83 -7.59 -7.43 -6.26
N ASP A 84 -6.36 -7.19 -6.73
CA ASP A 84 -5.19 -7.97 -6.33
C ASP A 84 -4.78 -7.72 -4.88
N CYS A 85 -5.26 -6.62 -4.28
CA CYS A 85 -5.08 -6.29 -2.87
C CYS A 85 -5.94 -7.17 -1.94
N GLN A 86 -6.93 -7.92 -2.46
CA GLN A 86 -7.85 -8.72 -1.65
C GLN A 86 -7.12 -9.53 -0.57
N GLY A 87 -7.64 -9.46 0.67
CA GLY A 87 -7.05 -10.12 1.83
C GLY A 87 -5.84 -9.41 2.44
N ALA A 88 -5.55 -8.17 2.03
CA ALA A 88 -4.53 -7.35 2.69
C ALA A 88 -4.88 -7.06 4.15
N ASP A 89 -3.85 -7.05 4.99
CA ASP A 89 -3.91 -6.69 6.40
C ASP A 89 -3.82 -5.19 6.60
N ILE A 90 -2.99 -4.55 5.78
CA ILE A 90 -2.75 -3.13 5.82
C ILE A 90 -2.82 -2.58 4.40
N VAL A 91 -3.64 -1.54 4.22
CA VAL A 91 -3.72 -0.75 3.00
C VAL A 91 -3.13 0.63 3.29
N VAL A 92 -1.98 0.92 2.67
CA VAL A 92 -1.29 2.21 2.79
C VAL A 92 -1.70 3.11 1.63
N ILE A 93 -2.35 4.23 1.92
CA ILE A 93 -2.81 5.18 0.91
C ILE A 93 -1.82 6.33 0.84
N THR A 94 -1.05 6.36 -0.25
CA THR A 94 -0.13 7.46 -0.60
C THR A 94 -0.57 8.20 -1.87
N ALA A 95 -1.55 7.66 -2.59
CA ALA A 95 -2.16 8.26 -3.76
C ALA A 95 -2.89 9.55 -3.39
N GLY A 96 -2.65 10.60 -4.17
CA GLY A 96 -3.27 11.90 -3.99
C GLY A 96 -2.92 12.84 -5.12
N ALA A 97 -3.73 13.88 -5.26
CA ALA A 97 -3.46 14.98 -6.18
C ALA A 97 -2.20 15.74 -5.73
N LYS A 98 -1.30 16.01 -6.67
CA LYS A 98 -0.23 16.99 -6.48
C LYS A 98 -0.80 18.39 -6.64
N GLN A 99 -0.40 19.31 -5.76
CA GLN A 99 -0.77 20.72 -5.89
C GLN A 99 -0.20 21.30 -7.19
N ARG A 100 -1.04 22.04 -7.93
CA ARG A 100 -0.63 22.73 -9.15
C ARG A 100 -0.20 24.17 -8.83
N PRO A 101 0.72 24.78 -9.60
CA PRO A 101 1.05 26.19 -9.43
C PRO A 101 -0.21 27.07 -9.51
N GLY A 102 -0.39 27.96 -8.53
CA GLY A 102 -1.56 28.84 -8.44
C GLY A 102 -2.84 28.19 -7.90
N GLU A 103 -2.84 26.90 -7.60
CA GLU A 103 -4.00 26.20 -7.04
C GLU A 103 -4.18 26.49 -5.55
N THR A 104 -5.42 26.78 -5.13
CA THR A 104 -5.72 27.01 -3.72
C THR A 104 -5.70 25.70 -2.92
N ARG A 105 -5.55 25.81 -1.60
CA ARG A 105 -5.66 24.63 -0.72
C ARG A 105 -7.03 23.95 -0.83
N LEU A 106 -8.09 24.73 -1.06
CA LEU A 106 -9.46 24.22 -1.14
C LEU A 106 -9.67 23.42 -2.44
N ASP A 107 -9.13 23.90 -3.56
CA ASP A 107 -9.18 23.19 -4.84
C ASP A 107 -8.45 21.84 -4.76
N LEU A 108 -7.28 21.83 -4.11
CA LEU A 108 -6.51 20.61 -3.89
C LEU A 108 -7.29 19.59 -3.05
N VAL A 109 -7.92 20.04 -1.97
CA VAL A 109 -8.77 19.20 -1.11
C VAL A 109 -9.96 18.65 -1.91
N GLN A 110 -10.60 19.47 -2.74
CA GLN A 110 -11.74 19.04 -3.55
C GLN A 110 -11.35 17.97 -4.59
N ARG A 111 -10.19 18.10 -5.24
CA ARG A 111 -9.68 17.05 -6.14
C ARG A 111 -9.34 15.76 -5.40
N ASN A 112 -8.72 15.86 -4.23
CA ASN A 112 -8.47 14.68 -3.40
C ASN A 112 -9.78 14.02 -2.94
N ALA A 113 -10.81 14.80 -2.59
CA ALA A 113 -12.11 14.26 -2.25
C ALA A 113 -12.75 13.46 -3.41
N GLN A 114 -12.65 13.96 -4.65
CA GLN A 114 -13.13 13.23 -5.83
C GLN A 114 -12.37 11.92 -6.05
N ILE A 115 -11.04 11.92 -5.90
CA ILE A 115 -10.23 10.70 -6.00
C ILE A 115 -10.67 9.69 -4.93
N PHE A 116 -10.80 10.14 -3.68
CA PHE A 116 -11.13 9.27 -2.55
C PHE A 116 -12.58 8.73 -2.63
N GLN A 117 -13.53 9.50 -3.17
CA GLN A 117 -14.91 9.06 -3.38
C GLN A 117 -15.01 7.81 -4.27
N GLN A 118 -14.08 7.65 -5.22
CA GLN A 118 -14.02 6.48 -6.09
C GLN A 118 -13.14 5.39 -5.48
N LEU A 119 -11.97 5.79 -4.96
CA LEU A 119 -10.95 4.87 -4.48
C LEU A 119 -11.35 4.11 -3.22
N ILE A 120 -11.88 4.80 -2.21
CA ILE A 120 -12.12 4.21 -0.88
C ILE A 120 -13.18 3.11 -0.93
N PRO A 121 -14.37 3.29 -1.56
CA PRO A 121 -15.36 2.23 -1.63
C PRO A 121 -14.84 0.97 -2.34
N GLU A 122 -14.07 1.13 -3.42
CA GLU A 122 -13.48 0.00 -4.15
C GLU A 122 -12.46 -0.75 -3.29
N LEU A 123 -11.60 -0.01 -2.56
CA LEU A 123 -10.64 -0.62 -1.63
C LEU A 123 -11.35 -1.40 -0.52
N VAL A 124 -12.40 -0.86 0.07
CA VAL A 124 -13.14 -1.51 1.18
C VAL A 124 -13.89 -2.75 0.69
N GLN A 125 -14.41 -2.71 -0.54
CA GLN A 125 -15.01 -3.89 -1.15
C GLN A 125 -13.98 -5.02 -1.32
N SER A 126 -12.74 -4.68 -1.67
CA SER A 126 -11.65 -5.66 -1.84
C SER A 126 -11.03 -6.11 -0.51
N CYS A 127 -10.88 -5.19 0.44
CA CYS A 127 -10.13 -5.35 1.70
C CYS A 127 -10.96 -4.92 2.93
N PRO A 128 -12.13 -5.53 3.19
CA PRO A 128 -13.06 -5.07 4.23
C PRO A 128 -12.50 -5.20 5.66
N ASP A 129 -11.49 -6.06 5.85
CA ASP A 129 -10.90 -6.39 7.14
C ASP A 129 -9.58 -5.66 7.42
N ALA A 130 -9.05 -4.94 6.43
CA ALA A 130 -7.75 -4.27 6.54
C ALA A 130 -7.77 -3.08 7.50
N VAL A 131 -6.59 -2.75 8.03
CA VAL A 131 -6.29 -1.43 8.59
C VAL A 131 -5.83 -0.50 7.47
N TYR A 132 -6.42 0.69 7.42
CA TYR A 132 -6.12 1.72 6.43
C TYR A 132 -5.17 2.74 7.04
N LEU A 133 -3.94 2.80 6.54
CA LEU A 133 -2.93 3.78 6.90
C LEU A 133 -2.89 4.89 5.85
N VAL A 134 -3.41 6.07 6.18
CA VAL A 134 -3.51 7.21 5.28
C VAL A 134 -2.28 8.10 5.45
N VAL A 135 -1.55 8.31 4.36
CA VAL A 135 -0.35 9.16 4.31
C VAL A 135 -0.57 10.37 3.40
N SER A 136 -1.51 10.28 2.45
CA SER A 136 -1.82 11.34 1.49
C SER A 136 -2.18 12.64 2.16
N ASN A 137 -1.49 13.73 1.78
CA ASN A 137 -1.75 15.06 2.34
C ASN A 137 -2.90 15.80 1.64
N PRO A 138 -3.64 16.67 2.35
CA PRO A 138 -3.51 16.98 3.79
C PRO A 138 -4.05 15.84 4.67
N VAL A 139 -3.19 15.26 5.52
CA VAL A 139 -3.42 13.93 6.12
C VAL A 139 -4.65 13.85 7.02
N ASP A 140 -4.94 14.89 7.81
CA ASP A 140 -6.10 14.87 8.70
C ASP A 140 -7.42 14.85 7.91
N ILE A 141 -7.47 15.60 6.81
CA ILE A 141 -8.65 15.70 5.94
C ILE A 141 -8.83 14.40 5.16
N THR A 142 -7.77 13.86 4.56
CA THR A 142 -7.84 12.60 3.81
C THR A 142 -8.16 11.42 4.72
N THR A 143 -7.65 11.42 5.96
CA THR A 143 -8.00 10.41 6.97
C THR A 143 -9.49 10.49 7.33
N TYR A 144 -10.01 11.70 7.53
CA TYR A 144 -11.44 11.91 7.77
C TYR A 144 -12.29 11.44 6.58
N LEU A 145 -11.89 11.77 5.36
CA LEU A 145 -12.56 11.30 4.14
C LEU A 145 -12.55 9.78 4.05
N THR A 146 -11.41 9.13 4.27
CA THR A 146 -11.31 7.67 4.32
C THR A 146 -12.25 7.09 5.36
N LEU A 147 -12.30 7.64 6.58
CA LEU A 147 -13.21 7.18 7.63
C LEU A 147 -14.68 7.29 7.20
N LYS A 148 -15.08 8.42 6.62
CA LYS A 148 -16.47 8.65 6.21
C LYS A 148 -16.89 7.80 5.01
N LEU A 149 -16.02 7.67 4.01
CA LEU A 149 -16.31 6.95 2.77
C LEU A 149 -16.21 5.43 2.94
N SER A 150 -15.37 4.96 3.86
CA SER A 150 -15.18 3.53 4.08
C SER A 150 -16.30 2.89 4.91
N GLY A 151 -16.92 3.64 5.81
CA GLY A 151 -17.87 3.09 6.79
C GLY A 151 -17.21 2.15 7.82
N LEU A 152 -15.88 2.10 7.89
CA LEU A 152 -15.15 1.25 8.82
C LEU A 152 -15.19 1.81 10.24
N PRO A 153 -15.03 0.96 11.27
CA PRO A 153 -14.77 1.41 12.62
C PRO A 153 -13.55 2.36 12.67
N PRO A 154 -13.58 3.46 13.46
CA PRO A 154 -12.48 4.41 13.54
C PRO A 154 -11.11 3.79 13.86
N ALA A 155 -11.09 2.70 14.65
CA ALA A 155 -9.88 1.97 14.98
C ALA A 155 -9.16 1.34 13.77
N ARG A 156 -9.83 1.21 12.61
CA ARG A 156 -9.26 0.68 11.36
C ARG A 156 -8.82 1.76 10.39
N VAL A 157 -8.94 3.05 10.71
CA VAL A 157 -8.52 4.16 9.85
C VAL A 157 -7.55 5.05 10.61
N ILE A 158 -6.28 5.00 10.23
CA ILE A 158 -5.18 5.67 10.92
C ILE A 158 -4.52 6.64 9.95
N GLY A 159 -4.43 7.91 10.30
CA GLY A 159 -3.60 8.88 9.59
C GLY A 159 -2.17 8.83 10.09
N SER A 160 -1.17 9.02 9.22
CA SER A 160 0.23 9.15 9.65
C SER A 160 0.43 10.37 10.56
N GLY A 161 -0.44 11.37 10.43
CA GLY A 161 -0.51 12.54 11.29
C GLY A 161 0.84 13.23 11.43
N THR A 162 1.19 13.58 12.66
CA THR A 162 2.42 14.30 13.02
C THR A 162 3.56 13.37 13.44
N LEU A 163 3.49 12.06 13.13
CA LEU A 163 4.54 11.10 13.52
C LEU A 163 5.91 11.54 13.00
N LEU A 164 5.98 11.91 11.71
CA LEU A 164 7.22 12.37 11.09
C LEU A 164 7.65 13.74 11.62
N ASP A 165 6.71 14.66 11.88
CA ASP A 165 7.04 15.99 12.42
C ASP A 165 7.57 15.90 13.85
N THR A 166 7.05 14.96 14.65
CA THR A 166 7.57 14.67 15.98
C THR A 166 8.96 14.06 15.91
N ALA A 167 9.22 13.17 14.94
CA ALA A 167 10.55 12.62 14.72
C ALA A 167 11.55 13.73 14.35
N ARG A 168 11.18 14.66 13.47
CA ARG A 168 11.98 15.83 13.09
C ARG A 168 12.26 16.76 14.27
N PHE A 169 11.29 16.95 15.16
CA PHE A 169 11.47 17.79 16.34
C PHE A 169 12.48 17.18 17.35
N ARG A 170 12.65 15.86 17.33
CA ARG A 170 13.56 15.14 18.24
C ARG A 170 15.01 15.05 17.76
N THR A 171 15.29 15.36 16.50
CA THR A 171 16.65 15.35 15.91
C THR A 171 17.29 16.71 16.00
#